data_AF-A0A958IZP0-F1
#
_entry.id   AF-A0A958IZP0-F1
#
_cell.length_a   1.000
_cell.length_b   1.000
_cell.length_c   1.000
_cell.angle_alpha   90.00
_cell.angle_beta   90.00
_cell.angle_gamma   90.00
#
_symmetry.space_group_name_H-M   'P 1'
#
loop_
_entity.id
_entity.type
_entity.pdbx_description
1 polymer ?
#
loop_
_entity_poly.entity_id
_entity_poly.type
_entity_poly.pdbx_seq_one_letter_code
_entity_poly.pdbx_strand_id
1 'polypeptide(L)'
;AEIEKLRDLHKSRANLSLLFNGDRIAIWGANYPHNAFPFPSLHAAKGDISKLATEVFNGIVNQYSETFPAVRRATLIAKDEFTPAKNAPDAPIGWQQFTPSEKALVPPLVVLIEESTLPSQSLTGFAKMLSGHFPVKLAILNGNPQTPPETGLWALTHPETFVLQSTPGVPAHSLTGLRRGFRYPGAAVFHLYTAEPFQHGIDTNMVVRQERLAVATRAFPLFLYDPSVAGSFSERLDLSGNIDYSNDWVQQNQQLSQNSRTVDSQLTVAHWAVSEGRFRNEFRALDKSEWQDNQLPLAEYLALEPQKRAEFTAVITLENQQKQKVRIRVSEKLVAIAEQRLRFWQTLQELAGTRAAVNRVIIDQIREESAAETRRQTEAIAAEYSEQLAALDAQHWQIYHQRLTEKLIRLYANGSTESIQQSLREFAGEND
;
A
#
# COMPACT_ATOMS: atom_id res chain seq x y z
N ALA A 1 -31.85 23.03 0.91
CA ALA A 1 -33.11 23.21 1.65
C ALA A 1 -34.09 22.04 1.47
N GLU A 2 -34.90 21.96 0.40
CA GLU A 2 -35.93 20.88 0.29
C GLU A 2 -35.36 19.48 0.03
N ILE A 3 -34.32 19.38 -0.81
CA ILE A 3 -33.56 18.13 -1.02
C ILE A 3 -32.82 17.67 0.25
N GLU A 4 -32.42 18.60 1.13
CA GLU A 4 -31.82 18.25 2.44
C GLU A 4 -32.85 17.64 3.39
N LYS A 5 -34.12 18.06 3.34
CA LYS A 5 -35.19 17.44 4.13
C LYS A 5 -35.45 15.98 3.72
N LEU A 6 -35.29 15.65 2.42
CA LEU A 6 -35.33 14.26 1.95
C LEU A 6 -34.15 13.42 2.48
N ARG A 7 -32.97 14.04 2.62
CA ARG A 7 -31.80 13.38 3.21
C ARG A 7 -32.03 12.97 4.66
N ASP A 8 -32.76 13.77 5.43
CA ASP A 8 -33.12 13.44 6.81
C ASP A 8 -34.12 12.28 6.91
N LEU A 9 -35.03 12.14 5.93
CA LEU A 9 -35.93 10.98 5.82
C LEU A 9 -35.18 9.69 5.43
N HIS A 10 -34.09 9.80 4.67
CA HIS A 10 -33.24 8.67 4.29
C HIS A 10 -32.31 8.16 5.40
N LYS A 11 -32.07 8.91 6.47
CA LYS A 11 -31.21 8.49 7.61
C LYS A 11 -31.63 7.16 8.26
N SER A 12 -32.87 6.74 8.06
CA SER A 12 -33.46 5.50 8.61
C SER A 12 -33.43 4.29 7.66
N ARG A 13 -32.98 4.43 6.40
CA ARG A 13 -32.95 3.32 5.41
C ARG A 13 -31.51 2.92 5.10
N ALA A 14 -31.32 1.68 4.66
CA ALA A 14 -30.02 1.18 4.26
C ALA A 14 -29.38 2.10 3.20
N ASN A 15 -28.22 2.67 3.51
CA ASN A 15 -27.50 3.61 2.65
C ASN A 15 -26.69 2.92 1.53
N LEU A 16 -26.91 1.63 1.31
CA LEU A 16 -26.27 0.85 0.25
C LEU A 16 -27.11 -0.40 -0.05
N SER A 17 -26.96 -0.90 -1.26
CA SER A 17 -27.42 -2.24 -1.64
C SER A 17 -26.19 -3.11 -1.93
N LEU A 18 -26.18 -4.35 -1.43
CA LEU A 18 -25.08 -5.28 -1.66
C LEU A 18 -25.52 -6.39 -2.61
N LEU A 19 -24.73 -6.59 -3.67
CA LEU A 19 -24.73 -7.78 -4.48
C LEU A 19 -23.43 -8.53 -4.19
N PHE A 20 -23.47 -9.84 -3.98
CA PHE A 20 -22.23 -10.60 -3.83
C PHE A 20 -22.24 -11.93 -4.57
N ASN A 21 -21.07 -12.36 -5.00
CA ASN A 21 -20.81 -13.61 -5.71
C ASN A 21 -19.53 -14.25 -5.19
N GLY A 22 -19.57 -15.55 -4.99
CA GLY A 22 -18.44 -16.35 -4.53
C GLY A 22 -18.89 -17.32 -3.46
N ASP A 23 -18.56 -18.60 -3.65
CA ASP A 23 -18.98 -19.67 -2.73
C ASP A 23 -18.46 -19.41 -1.31
N ARG A 24 -17.24 -18.86 -1.17
CA ARG A 24 -16.67 -18.57 0.14
C ARG A 24 -17.33 -17.38 0.83
N ILE A 25 -17.73 -16.37 0.07
CA ILE A 25 -18.51 -15.23 0.60
C ILE A 25 -19.87 -15.73 1.07
N ALA A 26 -20.51 -16.64 0.34
CA ALA A 26 -21.81 -17.19 0.69
C ALA A 26 -21.82 -17.94 2.04
N ILE A 27 -20.72 -18.63 2.38
CA ILE A 27 -20.58 -19.39 3.65
C ILE A 27 -20.85 -18.51 4.89
N TRP A 28 -20.38 -17.26 4.87
CA TRP A 28 -20.57 -16.34 6.00
C TRP A 28 -21.58 -15.23 5.72
N GLY A 29 -21.83 -14.89 4.45
CA GLY A 29 -22.71 -13.80 4.04
C GLY A 29 -24.15 -14.20 3.71
N ALA A 30 -24.44 -15.49 3.51
CA ALA A 30 -25.74 -15.98 3.03
C ALA A 30 -26.26 -17.22 3.77
N ASN A 31 -25.75 -17.52 4.98
CA ASN A 31 -26.05 -18.78 5.65
C ASN A 31 -27.24 -18.64 6.61
N TYR A 32 -28.42 -19.06 6.15
CA TYR A 32 -29.64 -19.04 6.96
C TYR A 32 -29.48 -19.84 8.27
N PRO A 33 -29.93 -19.34 9.43
CA PRO A 33 -30.71 -18.11 9.65
C PRO A 33 -29.86 -16.85 9.89
N HIS A 34 -28.53 -16.95 9.83
CA HIS A 34 -27.62 -15.86 10.16
C HIS A 34 -27.38 -14.93 8.96
N ASN A 35 -27.99 -13.75 8.98
CA ASN A 35 -27.68 -12.69 8.02
C ASN A 35 -26.60 -11.75 8.59
N ALA A 36 -25.43 -11.72 7.95
CA ALA A 36 -24.31 -10.87 8.34
C ALA A 36 -24.51 -9.38 7.96
N PHE A 37 -25.47 -9.08 7.10
CA PHE A 37 -25.64 -7.75 6.52
C PHE A 37 -26.90 -7.04 7.04
N PRO A 38 -26.77 -5.83 7.63
CA PRO A 38 -27.90 -5.04 8.10
C PRO A 38 -28.61 -4.25 6.98
N PHE A 39 -28.23 -4.48 5.72
CA PHE A 39 -28.75 -3.80 4.52
C PHE A 39 -29.22 -4.83 3.49
N PRO A 40 -30.05 -4.43 2.49
CA PRO A 40 -30.48 -5.32 1.42
C PRO A 40 -29.27 -5.96 0.73
N SER A 41 -29.19 -7.28 0.82
CA SER A 41 -28.11 -8.07 0.26
C SER A 41 -28.66 -9.19 -0.61
N LEU A 42 -28.13 -9.35 -1.83
CA LEU A 42 -28.48 -10.42 -2.75
C LEU A 42 -27.25 -11.27 -3.05
N HIS A 43 -27.38 -12.59 -2.87
CA HIS A 43 -26.37 -13.56 -3.28
C HIS A 43 -26.65 -14.02 -4.72
N ALA A 44 -25.68 -13.83 -5.61
CA ALA A 44 -25.71 -14.32 -6.98
C ALA A 44 -24.83 -15.58 -7.08
N ALA A 45 -25.40 -16.77 -6.88
CA ALA A 45 -24.63 -18.01 -6.85
C ALA A 45 -24.05 -18.41 -8.23
N LYS A 46 -24.78 -18.15 -9.33
CA LYS A 46 -24.38 -18.52 -10.69
C LYS A 46 -24.84 -17.48 -11.70
N GLY A 47 -24.12 -17.39 -12.82
CA GLY A 47 -24.47 -16.54 -13.96
C GLY A 47 -23.59 -15.30 -14.08
N ASP A 48 -24.00 -14.40 -14.97
CA ASP A 48 -23.26 -13.16 -15.21
C ASP A 48 -23.68 -12.09 -14.19
N ILE A 49 -22.86 -11.95 -13.14
CA ILE A 49 -23.10 -10.98 -12.06
C ILE A 49 -23.21 -9.54 -12.57
N SER A 50 -22.54 -9.19 -13.67
CA SER A 50 -22.58 -7.83 -14.22
C SER A 50 -23.97 -7.45 -14.77
N LYS A 51 -24.69 -8.42 -15.35
CA LYS A 51 -26.07 -8.24 -15.79
C LYS A 51 -27.00 -8.01 -14.60
N LEU A 52 -26.88 -8.87 -13.59
CA LEU A 52 -27.68 -8.74 -12.37
C LEU A 52 -27.41 -7.41 -11.66
N ALA A 53 -26.15 -6.97 -11.60
CA ALA A 53 -25.78 -5.66 -11.05
C ALA A 53 -26.46 -4.51 -11.82
N THR A 54 -26.45 -4.59 -13.15
CA THR A 54 -27.12 -3.60 -14.02
C THR A 54 -28.63 -3.57 -13.77
N GLU A 55 -29.28 -4.73 -13.69
CA GLU A 55 -30.72 -4.86 -13.44
C GLU A 55 -31.11 -4.34 -12.06
N VAL A 56 -30.38 -4.74 -11.01
CA VAL A 56 -30.62 -4.28 -9.63
C VAL A 56 -30.52 -2.76 -9.55
N PHE A 57 -29.48 -2.16 -10.13
CA PHE A 57 -29.34 -0.71 -10.12
C PHE A 57 -30.43 0.00 -10.92
N ASN A 58 -30.78 -0.50 -12.10
CA ASN A 58 -31.89 0.06 -12.87
C ASN A 58 -33.19 -0.01 -12.07
N GLY A 59 -33.41 -1.09 -11.31
CA GLY A 59 -34.51 -1.21 -10.36
C GLY A 59 -34.47 -0.15 -9.26
N ILE A 60 -33.29 0.11 -8.68
CA ILE A 60 -33.09 1.19 -7.69
C ILE A 60 -33.40 2.55 -8.32
N VAL A 61 -32.82 2.87 -9.48
CA VAL A 61 -33.05 4.13 -10.20
C VAL A 61 -34.53 4.33 -10.53
N ASN A 62 -35.22 3.25 -10.93
CA ASN A 62 -36.63 3.31 -11.27
C ASN A 62 -37.54 3.65 -10.06
N GLN A 63 -37.10 3.44 -8.82
CA GLN A 63 -37.84 3.92 -7.64
C GLN A 63 -37.85 5.47 -7.55
N TYR A 64 -36.88 6.13 -8.18
CA TYR A 64 -36.73 7.58 -8.15
C TYR A 64 -37.13 8.27 -9.47
N SER A 65 -37.37 7.50 -10.54
CA SER A 65 -37.61 8.01 -11.89
C SER A 65 -38.85 8.91 -11.98
N GLU A 66 -39.87 8.63 -11.17
CA GLU A 66 -41.09 9.44 -11.04
C GLU A 66 -41.01 10.43 -9.86
N THR A 67 -40.37 10.01 -8.76
CA THR A 67 -40.27 10.79 -7.52
C THR A 67 -39.53 12.10 -7.72
N PHE A 68 -38.38 12.10 -8.42
CA PHE A 68 -37.59 13.31 -8.61
C PHE A 68 -38.29 14.35 -9.49
N PRO A 69 -38.86 14.02 -10.67
CA PRO A 69 -39.71 14.94 -11.42
C PRO A 69 -40.84 15.53 -10.58
N ALA A 70 -41.55 14.71 -9.80
CA ALA A 70 -42.64 15.17 -8.95
C ALA A 70 -42.17 16.19 -7.90
N VAL A 71 -41.01 15.95 -7.27
CA VAL A 71 -40.40 16.90 -6.32
C VAL A 71 -39.99 18.19 -7.03
N ARG A 72 -39.33 18.12 -8.19
CA ARG A 72 -38.95 19.31 -8.99
C ARG A 72 -40.17 20.15 -9.31
N ARG A 73 -41.28 19.52 -9.72
CA ARG A 73 -42.56 20.19 -9.97
C ARG A 73 -43.10 20.83 -8.71
N ALA A 74 -43.16 20.10 -7.60
CA ALA A 74 -43.65 20.63 -6.32
C ALA A 74 -42.86 21.86 -5.88
N THR A 75 -41.52 21.84 -6.03
CA THR A 75 -40.65 22.99 -5.76
C THR A 75 -40.96 24.19 -6.67
N LEU A 76 -41.23 23.98 -7.96
CA LEU A 76 -41.61 25.06 -8.88
C LEU A 76 -42.98 25.65 -8.53
N ILE A 77 -43.95 24.81 -8.15
CA ILE A 77 -45.29 25.25 -7.71
C ILE A 77 -45.16 26.06 -6.42
N ALA A 78 -44.36 25.59 -5.45
CA ALA A 78 -44.15 26.30 -4.19
C ALA A 78 -43.47 27.67 -4.33
N LYS A 79 -42.82 27.92 -5.48
CA LYS A 79 -42.18 29.21 -5.82
C LYS A 79 -43.02 30.07 -6.77
N ASP A 80 -44.24 29.65 -7.11
CA ASP A 80 -45.08 30.29 -8.15
C ASP A 80 -44.40 30.40 -9.53
N GLU A 81 -43.41 29.54 -9.83
CA GLU A 81 -42.64 29.54 -11.08
C GLU A 81 -43.17 28.51 -12.09
N PHE A 82 -44.07 27.62 -11.68
CA PHE A 82 -44.61 26.56 -12.53
C PHE A 82 -45.64 27.10 -13.54
N THR A 83 -45.42 26.84 -14.83
CA THR A 83 -46.42 27.08 -15.87
C THR A 83 -46.54 25.87 -16.81
N PRO A 84 -47.75 25.35 -17.08
CA PRO A 84 -47.92 24.18 -17.95
C PRO A 84 -47.32 24.32 -19.35
N ALA A 85 -47.23 25.55 -19.88
CA ALA A 85 -46.63 25.84 -21.17
C ALA A 85 -45.09 25.75 -21.18
N LYS A 86 -44.42 25.97 -20.04
CA LYS A 86 -42.95 25.89 -19.92
C LYS A 86 -42.47 24.60 -19.28
N ASN A 87 -43.33 23.94 -18.51
CA ASN A 87 -43.00 22.75 -17.74
C ASN A 87 -43.81 21.55 -18.30
N ALA A 88 -43.16 20.76 -19.16
CA ALA A 88 -43.72 19.54 -19.72
C ALA A 88 -44.16 18.56 -18.60
N PRO A 89 -45.10 17.63 -18.88
CA PRO A 89 -45.48 16.60 -17.91
C PRO A 89 -44.28 15.78 -17.43
N ASP A 90 -44.38 15.28 -16.20
CA ASP A 90 -43.33 14.55 -15.50
C ASP A 90 -43.17 13.16 -16.13
N ALA A 91 -42.49 13.09 -17.27
CA ALA A 91 -42.07 11.81 -17.83
C ALA A 91 -41.05 11.16 -16.88
N PRO A 92 -41.11 9.83 -16.66
CA PRO A 92 -40.08 9.14 -15.92
C PRO A 92 -38.70 9.44 -16.52
N ILE A 93 -37.77 9.85 -15.68
CA ILE A 93 -36.41 10.18 -16.10
C ILE A 93 -35.41 9.11 -15.62
N GLY A 94 -34.33 8.92 -16.38
CA GLY A 94 -33.27 7.97 -16.06
C GLY A 94 -32.08 8.59 -15.32
N TRP A 95 -31.12 7.75 -14.92
CA TRP A 95 -29.90 8.15 -14.19
C TRP A 95 -29.17 9.35 -14.82
N GLN A 96 -29.08 9.40 -16.15
CA GLN A 96 -28.37 10.49 -16.86
C GLN A 96 -29.05 11.85 -16.70
N GLN A 97 -30.35 11.88 -16.42
CA GLN A 97 -31.16 13.09 -16.26
C GLN A 97 -31.30 13.55 -14.79
N PHE A 98 -30.79 12.77 -13.84
CA PHE A 98 -30.71 13.17 -12.44
C PHE A 98 -29.64 14.25 -12.25
N THR A 99 -29.96 15.27 -11.47
CA THR A 99 -29.02 16.30 -11.02
C THR A 99 -27.98 15.70 -10.07
N PRO A 100 -26.81 16.33 -9.87
CA PRO A 100 -25.81 15.85 -8.91
C PRO A 100 -26.36 15.65 -7.49
N SER A 101 -27.27 16.51 -7.04
CA SER A 101 -27.88 16.41 -5.71
C SER A 101 -28.84 15.23 -5.59
N GLU A 102 -29.59 14.91 -6.65
CA GLU A 102 -30.47 13.74 -6.71
C GLU A 102 -29.67 12.44 -6.81
N LYS A 103 -28.60 12.42 -7.62
CA LYS A 103 -27.68 11.28 -7.71
C LYS A 103 -27.08 10.92 -6.35
N ALA A 104 -26.80 11.91 -5.51
CA ALA A 104 -26.28 11.71 -4.15
C ALA A 104 -27.31 11.10 -3.17
N LEU A 105 -28.61 11.13 -3.50
CA LEU A 105 -29.66 10.47 -2.71
C LEU A 105 -29.88 9.01 -3.11
N VAL A 106 -29.43 8.61 -4.30
CA VAL A 106 -29.56 7.22 -4.77
C VAL A 106 -28.50 6.36 -4.07
N PRO A 107 -28.89 5.27 -3.39
CA PRO A 107 -27.94 4.43 -2.68
C PRO A 107 -26.96 3.76 -3.67
N PRO A 108 -25.65 3.74 -3.38
CA PRO A 108 -24.68 3.05 -4.21
C PRO A 108 -24.93 1.54 -4.20
N LEU A 109 -24.73 0.92 -5.36
CA LEU A 109 -24.68 -0.54 -5.49
C LEU A 109 -23.24 -1.02 -5.26
N VAL A 110 -23.05 -1.79 -4.19
CA VAL A 110 -21.80 -2.48 -3.90
C VAL A 110 -21.87 -3.87 -4.47
N VAL A 111 -20.87 -4.25 -5.27
CA VAL A 111 -20.76 -5.59 -5.85
C VAL A 111 -19.51 -6.24 -5.28
N LEU A 112 -19.68 -7.23 -4.40
CA LEU A 112 -18.60 -7.96 -3.75
C LEU A 112 -18.33 -9.27 -4.49
N ILE A 113 -17.10 -9.47 -4.94
CA ILE A 113 -16.71 -10.59 -5.79
C ILE A 113 -15.48 -11.26 -5.22
N GLU A 114 -15.48 -12.59 -5.22
CA GLU A 114 -14.28 -13.38 -5.08
C GLU A 114 -13.56 -13.50 -6.44
N GLU A 115 -12.31 -13.06 -6.54
CA GLU A 115 -11.62 -12.97 -7.85
C GLU A 115 -11.48 -14.33 -8.55
N SER A 116 -11.25 -15.41 -7.80
CA SER A 116 -11.18 -16.77 -8.33
C SER A 116 -12.49 -17.27 -8.94
N THR A 117 -13.62 -16.64 -8.62
CA THR A 117 -14.93 -16.99 -9.18
C THR A 117 -15.37 -16.03 -10.28
N LEU A 118 -14.59 -14.99 -10.59
CA LEU A 118 -14.96 -13.95 -11.55
C LEU A 118 -14.96 -14.49 -12.98
N PRO A 119 -16.13 -14.68 -13.62
CA PRO A 119 -16.18 -15.22 -14.98
C PRO A 119 -15.74 -14.17 -16.00
N SER A 120 -15.02 -14.56 -17.05
CA SER A 120 -14.53 -13.63 -18.09
C SER A 120 -15.66 -12.82 -18.76
N GLN A 121 -16.84 -13.40 -18.90
CA GLN A 121 -18.03 -12.71 -19.42
C GLN A 121 -18.48 -11.54 -18.54
N SER A 122 -18.30 -11.66 -17.21
CA SER A 122 -18.64 -10.60 -16.26
C SER A 122 -17.65 -9.44 -16.31
N LEU A 123 -16.37 -9.68 -16.62
CA LEU A 123 -15.41 -8.59 -16.87
C LEU A 123 -15.86 -7.69 -18.03
N THR A 124 -16.36 -8.27 -19.12
CA THR A 124 -16.89 -7.49 -20.26
C THR A 124 -18.10 -6.65 -19.87
N GLY A 125 -19.00 -7.18 -19.04
CA GLY A 125 -20.15 -6.43 -18.57
C GLY A 125 -19.75 -5.33 -17.58
N PHE A 126 -18.83 -5.61 -16.66
CA PHE A 126 -18.28 -4.58 -15.77
C PHE A 126 -17.54 -3.50 -16.54
N ALA A 127 -16.76 -3.83 -17.56
CA ALA A 127 -16.10 -2.84 -18.42
C ALA A 127 -17.10 -1.84 -19.01
N LYS A 128 -18.29 -2.29 -19.43
CA LYS A 128 -19.37 -1.41 -19.89
C LYS A 128 -19.93 -0.53 -18.77
N MET A 129 -20.09 -1.07 -17.57
CA MET A 129 -20.55 -0.30 -16.40
C MET A 129 -19.54 0.77 -15.99
N LEU A 130 -18.25 0.42 -15.94
CA LEU A 130 -17.14 1.32 -15.60
C LEU A 130 -17.05 2.49 -16.59
N SER A 131 -17.21 2.22 -17.89
CA SER A 131 -17.22 3.27 -18.92
C SER A 131 -18.54 4.05 -19.02
N GLY A 132 -19.66 3.50 -18.52
CA GLY A 132 -21.00 4.06 -18.67
C GLY A 132 -21.41 5.12 -17.64
N HIS A 133 -20.47 5.63 -16.82
CA HIS A 133 -20.73 6.52 -15.68
C HIS A 133 -21.77 5.97 -14.67
N PHE A 134 -21.78 4.65 -14.53
CA PHE A 134 -22.62 3.95 -13.58
C PHE A 134 -21.92 3.96 -12.20
N PRO A 135 -22.57 4.40 -11.10
CA PRO A 135 -21.94 4.56 -9.79
C PRO A 135 -21.81 3.22 -9.04
N VAL A 136 -21.24 2.20 -9.68
CA VAL A 136 -21.00 0.89 -9.08
C VAL A 136 -19.76 0.93 -8.21
N LYS A 137 -19.81 0.26 -7.07
CA LYS A 137 -18.67 0.04 -6.17
C LYS A 137 -18.30 -1.43 -6.21
N LEU A 138 -17.36 -1.79 -7.07
CA LEU A 138 -16.90 -3.16 -7.26
C LEU A 138 -15.81 -3.49 -6.25
N ALA A 139 -16.07 -4.36 -5.28
CA ALA A 139 -15.10 -4.86 -4.33
C ALA A 139 -14.69 -6.28 -4.73
N ILE A 140 -13.42 -6.48 -5.06
CA ILE A 140 -12.87 -7.74 -5.53
C ILE A 140 -11.89 -8.25 -4.47
N LEU A 141 -12.21 -9.39 -3.87
CA LEU A 141 -11.40 -10.06 -2.86
C LEU A 141 -10.47 -11.06 -3.56
N ASN A 142 -9.17 -10.85 -3.39
CA ASN A 142 -8.12 -11.67 -3.96
C ASN A 142 -7.39 -12.42 -2.83
N GLY A 143 -7.45 -13.75 -2.85
CA GLY A 143 -6.64 -14.61 -1.97
C GLY A 143 -5.32 -15.09 -2.62
N ASN A 144 -5.20 -14.99 -3.94
CA ASN A 144 -4.05 -15.51 -4.68
C ASN A 144 -3.45 -14.45 -5.62
N PRO A 145 -2.59 -13.57 -5.09
CA PRO A 145 -2.10 -12.39 -5.80
C PRO A 145 -1.13 -12.71 -6.96
N GLN A 146 -0.81 -13.99 -7.15
CA GLN A 146 0.07 -14.49 -8.21
C GLN A 146 -0.71 -14.98 -9.44
N THR A 147 -2.02 -15.15 -9.32
CA THR A 147 -2.84 -15.73 -10.38
C THR A 147 -3.56 -14.63 -11.14
N PRO A 148 -3.53 -14.62 -12.49
CA PRO A 148 -4.39 -13.75 -13.28
C PRO A 148 -5.87 -13.95 -12.93
N PRO A 149 -6.75 -12.96 -13.16
CA PRO A 149 -6.49 -11.70 -13.86
C PRO A 149 -5.91 -10.61 -12.95
N GLU A 150 -5.00 -9.77 -13.46
CA GLU A 150 -4.51 -8.58 -12.74
C GLU A 150 -5.61 -7.50 -12.69
N THR A 151 -6.68 -7.74 -11.92
CA THR A 151 -7.92 -6.95 -12.05
C THR A 151 -7.72 -5.48 -11.67
N GLY A 152 -6.78 -5.19 -10.77
CA GLY A 152 -6.38 -3.81 -10.49
C GLY A 152 -5.86 -3.08 -11.72
N LEU A 153 -5.02 -3.73 -12.54
CA LEU A 153 -4.48 -3.14 -13.77
C LEU A 153 -5.53 -3.04 -14.86
N TRP A 154 -6.40 -4.05 -14.98
CA TRP A 154 -7.56 -3.99 -15.88
C TRP A 154 -8.45 -2.78 -15.55
N ALA A 155 -8.71 -2.52 -14.27
CA ALA A 155 -9.53 -1.38 -13.87
C ALA A 155 -8.91 -0.03 -14.26
N LEU A 156 -7.57 0.09 -14.29
CA LEU A 156 -6.86 1.29 -14.75
C LEU A 156 -7.08 1.60 -16.24
N THR A 157 -7.54 0.63 -17.04
CA THR A 157 -7.91 0.86 -18.45
C THR A 157 -9.21 1.67 -18.62
N HIS A 158 -9.90 1.98 -17.51
CA HIS A 158 -11.09 2.80 -17.45
C HIS A 158 -10.79 4.14 -16.75
N PRO A 159 -10.40 5.20 -17.49
CA PRO A 159 -9.85 6.43 -16.90
C PRO A 159 -10.80 7.21 -15.97
N GLU A 160 -12.10 6.98 -16.07
CA GLU A 160 -13.12 7.63 -15.23
C GLU A 160 -13.51 6.77 -14.02
N THR A 161 -12.76 5.70 -13.73
CA THR A 161 -13.00 4.80 -12.60
C THR A 161 -11.99 5.05 -11.50
N PHE A 162 -12.46 5.23 -10.27
CA PHE A 162 -11.59 5.25 -9.10
C PHE A 162 -11.06 3.83 -8.85
N VAL A 163 -9.75 3.63 -8.71
CA VAL A 163 -9.16 2.31 -8.45
C VAL A 163 -8.36 2.33 -7.17
N LEU A 164 -8.60 1.35 -6.31
CA LEU A 164 -7.80 1.10 -5.11
C LEU A 164 -7.34 -0.33 -5.14
N GLN A 165 -6.03 -0.56 -5.19
CA GLN A 165 -5.45 -1.84 -4.86
C GLN A 165 -4.89 -1.77 -3.44
N SER A 166 -5.47 -2.54 -2.52
CA SER A 166 -5.08 -2.47 -1.11
C SER A 166 -5.25 -3.77 -0.34
N THR A 167 -4.96 -3.74 0.96
CA THR A 167 -5.12 -4.88 1.85
C THR A 167 -5.47 -4.38 3.26
N PRO A 168 -6.32 -5.11 4.02
CA PRO A 168 -6.60 -4.79 5.43
C PRO A 168 -5.34 -4.69 6.30
N GLY A 169 -4.27 -5.41 5.93
CA GLY A 169 -2.98 -5.40 6.62
C GLY A 169 -2.27 -4.05 6.64
N VAL A 170 -2.67 -3.10 5.78
CA VAL A 170 -2.21 -1.70 5.78
C VAL A 170 -3.43 -0.77 6.00
N PRO A 171 -3.93 -0.64 7.25
CA PRO A 171 -5.20 0.04 7.54
C PRO A 171 -5.26 1.50 7.08
N ALA A 172 -4.16 2.23 7.22
CA ALA A 172 -4.10 3.63 6.84
C ALA A 172 -4.37 3.81 5.32
N HIS A 173 -3.79 2.95 4.48
CA HIS A 173 -3.99 2.98 3.03
C HIS A 173 -5.39 2.47 2.66
N SER A 174 -5.81 1.32 3.21
CA SER A 174 -7.09 0.71 2.87
C SER A 174 -8.30 1.53 3.29
N LEU A 175 -8.36 2.01 4.55
CA LEU A 175 -9.49 2.80 5.04
C LEU A 175 -9.59 4.16 4.34
N THR A 176 -8.46 4.82 4.11
CA THR A 176 -8.43 6.11 3.40
C THR A 176 -8.88 5.94 1.96
N GLY A 177 -8.39 4.92 1.27
CA GLY A 177 -8.76 4.60 -0.11
C GLY A 177 -10.23 4.23 -0.24
N LEU A 178 -10.74 3.33 0.61
CA LEU A 178 -12.16 2.94 0.61
C LEU A 178 -13.05 4.16 0.85
N ARG A 179 -12.74 4.99 1.85
CA ARG A 179 -13.50 6.22 2.12
C ARG A 179 -13.52 7.17 0.92
N ARG A 180 -12.39 7.34 0.21
CA ARG A 180 -12.32 8.16 -1.01
C ARG A 180 -13.16 7.55 -2.13
N GLY A 181 -13.01 6.27 -2.43
CA GLY A 181 -13.76 5.62 -3.51
C GLY A 181 -15.26 5.49 -3.27
N PHE A 182 -15.72 5.37 -2.01
CA PHE A 182 -17.15 5.43 -1.69
C PHE A 182 -17.73 6.84 -1.83
N ARG A 183 -16.92 7.89 -1.61
CA ARG A 183 -17.33 9.29 -1.83
C ARG A 183 -17.22 9.72 -3.29
N TYR A 184 -16.42 9.03 -4.09
CA TYR A 184 -16.32 9.28 -5.52
C TYR A 184 -17.69 9.06 -6.19
N PRO A 185 -18.23 10.03 -6.96
CA PRO A 185 -19.58 9.93 -7.52
C PRO A 185 -19.70 8.91 -8.66
N GLY A 186 -18.59 8.52 -9.29
CA GLY A 186 -18.57 7.55 -10.39
C GLY A 186 -18.32 6.11 -9.96
N ALA A 187 -17.93 5.28 -10.92
CA ALA A 187 -17.56 3.90 -10.65
C ALA A 187 -16.29 3.81 -9.80
N ALA A 188 -16.22 2.83 -8.91
CA ALA A 188 -15.01 2.53 -8.15
C ALA A 188 -14.73 1.03 -8.14
N VAL A 189 -13.46 0.65 -8.28
CA VAL A 189 -12.96 -0.72 -8.13
C VAL A 189 -12.01 -0.78 -6.94
N PHE A 190 -12.32 -1.65 -5.98
CA PHE A 190 -11.50 -1.96 -4.82
C PHE A 190 -10.95 -3.38 -5.00
N HIS A 191 -9.71 -3.51 -5.43
CA HIS A 191 -9.01 -4.78 -5.52
C HIS A 191 -8.26 -5.03 -4.20
N LEU A 192 -8.78 -5.95 -3.39
CA LEU A 192 -8.34 -6.14 -2.00
C LEU A 192 -7.69 -7.51 -1.82
N TYR A 193 -6.40 -7.53 -1.48
CA TYR A 193 -5.74 -8.75 -1.06
C TYR A 193 -6.15 -9.10 0.37
N THR A 194 -6.68 -10.31 0.54
CA THR A 194 -7.08 -10.88 1.83
C THR A 194 -6.40 -12.23 2.03
N ALA A 195 -5.53 -12.34 3.02
CA ALA A 195 -4.86 -13.61 3.29
C ALA A 195 -5.83 -14.62 3.93
N GLU A 196 -5.82 -15.86 3.44
CA GLU A 196 -6.73 -16.91 3.87
C GLU A 196 -5.97 -18.01 4.62
N PRO A 197 -6.07 -18.08 5.97
CA PRO A 197 -5.27 -18.98 6.80
C PRO A 197 -5.25 -20.43 6.33
N PHE A 198 -6.44 -20.99 6.14
CA PHE A 198 -6.60 -22.40 5.79
C PHE A 198 -6.04 -22.71 4.40
N GLN A 199 -6.36 -21.90 3.39
CA GLN A 199 -5.91 -22.15 2.02
C GLN A 199 -4.42 -21.89 1.82
N HIS A 200 -3.88 -20.90 2.52
CA HIS A 200 -2.49 -20.51 2.37
C HIS A 200 -1.57 -21.35 3.27
N GLY A 201 -2.14 -22.07 4.25
CA GLY A 201 -1.37 -22.83 5.23
C GLY A 201 -0.57 -21.90 6.15
N ILE A 202 -1.21 -20.82 6.61
CA ILE A 202 -0.66 -19.86 7.59
C ILE A 202 -1.51 -19.88 8.86
N ASP A 203 -0.90 -19.54 10.00
CA ASP A 203 -1.63 -19.41 11.25
C ASP A 203 -2.62 -18.24 11.22
N THR A 204 -3.77 -18.38 11.90
CA THR A 204 -4.82 -17.35 11.92
C THR A 204 -4.36 -16.02 12.54
N ASN A 205 -3.40 -16.05 13.47
CA ASN A 205 -2.80 -14.85 14.06
C ASN A 205 -1.77 -14.16 13.15
N MET A 206 -1.40 -14.77 12.01
CA MET A 206 -0.40 -14.24 11.07
C MET A 206 -1.02 -13.48 9.89
N VAL A 207 -2.35 -13.43 9.73
CA VAL A 207 -3.05 -12.82 8.57
C VAL A 207 -2.52 -11.41 8.25
N VAL A 208 -2.59 -10.49 9.22
CA VAL A 208 -2.14 -9.09 9.04
C VAL A 208 -0.66 -9.02 8.69
N ARG A 209 0.16 -9.88 9.32
CA ARG A 209 1.59 -9.95 9.04
C ARG A 209 1.84 -10.43 7.61
N GLN A 210 1.09 -11.43 7.16
CA GLN A 210 1.19 -11.99 5.83
C GLN A 210 0.81 -10.97 4.76
N GLU A 211 -0.26 -10.21 5.00
CA GLU A 211 -0.71 -9.13 4.13
C GLU A 211 0.34 -8.02 3.99
N ARG A 212 0.95 -7.59 5.10
CA ARG A 212 2.06 -6.63 5.06
C ARG A 212 3.27 -7.18 4.33
N LEU A 213 3.59 -8.45 4.54
CA LEU A 213 4.70 -9.10 3.87
C LEU A 213 4.46 -9.16 2.35
N ALA A 214 3.24 -9.50 1.92
CA ALA A 214 2.87 -9.52 0.51
C ALA A 214 3.08 -8.15 -0.17
N VAL A 215 2.78 -7.06 0.52
CA VAL A 215 3.05 -5.69 0.05
C VAL A 215 4.56 -5.44 -0.05
N ALA A 216 5.29 -5.69 1.05
CA ALA A 216 6.73 -5.42 1.12
C ALA A 216 7.55 -6.22 0.10
N THR A 217 7.12 -7.44 -0.24
CA THR A 217 7.81 -8.31 -1.19
C THR A 217 7.35 -8.15 -2.64
N ARG A 218 6.50 -7.15 -2.94
CA ARG A 218 5.85 -6.94 -4.25
C ARG A 218 4.96 -8.10 -4.72
N ALA A 219 4.55 -8.99 -3.82
CA ALA A 219 3.57 -10.02 -4.17
C ALA A 219 2.21 -9.38 -4.49
N PHE A 220 1.83 -8.35 -3.72
CA PHE A 220 0.64 -7.54 -3.97
C PHE A 220 0.93 -6.06 -3.63
N PRO A 221 1.54 -5.29 -4.55
CA PRO A 221 1.82 -3.88 -4.32
C PRO A 221 0.53 -3.06 -4.21
N LEU A 222 0.58 -1.98 -3.44
CA LEU A 222 -0.53 -1.06 -3.24
C LEU A 222 -0.54 0.02 -4.31
N PHE A 223 -1.71 0.49 -4.72
CA PHE A 223 -1.82 1.74 -5.47
C PHE A 223 -3.22 2.34 -5.35
N LEU A 224 -3.32 3.63 -5.63
CA LEU A 224 -4.57 4.36 -5.69
C LEU A 224 -4.59 5.21 -6.95
N TYR A 225 -5.61 5.06 -7.77
CA TYR A 225 -5.91 5.92 -8.90
C TYR A 225 -7.17 6.72 -8.64
N ASP A 226 -7.06 8.04 -8.64
CA ASP A 226 -8.19 8.94 -8.41
C ASP A 226 -8.43 9.85 -9.63
N PRO A 227 -9.47 9.58 -10.43
CA PRO A 227 -9.76 10.38 -11.62
C PRO A 227 -10.24 11.80 -11.30
N SER A 228 -10.61 12.09 -10.05
CA SER A 228 -11.02 13.45 -9.65
C SER A 228 -9.84 14.40 -9.38
N VAL A 229 -8.62 13.86 -9.26
CA VAL A 229 -7.41 14.65 -9.08
C VAL A 229 -6.99 15.26 -10.43
N ALA A 230 -6.74 16.57 -10.46
CA ALA A 230 -6.26 17.25 -11.66
C ALA A 230 -4.84 16.80 -12.02
N GLY A 231 -4.50 16.81 -13.31
CA GLY A 231 -3.19 16.40 -13.81
C GLY A 231 -3.26 15.27 -14.84
N SER A 232 -2.10 14.79 -15.23
CA SER A 232 -1.86 13.64 -16.11
C SER A 232 -2.25 12.31 -15.45
N PHE A 233 -2.31 11.23 -16.24
CA PHE A 233 -2.60 9.89 -15.72
C PHE A 233 -1.61 9.47 -14.62
N SER A 234 -0.32 9.75 -14.81
CA SER A 234 0.73 9.43 -13.83
C SER A 234 0.57 10.19 -12.52
N GLU A 235 0.14 11.44 -12.54
CA GLU A 235 -0.09 12.24 -11.33
C GLU A 235 -1.34 11.79 -10.55
N ARG A 236 -2.27 11.10 -11.21
CA ARG A 236 -3.46 10.51 -10.59
C ARG A 236 -3.20 9.14 -9.98
N LEU A 237 -2.09 8.48 -10.33
CA LEU A 237 -1.71 7.15 -9.86
C LEU A 237 -0.67 7.25 -8.73
N ASP A 238 -1.11 7.00 -7.50
CA ASP A 238 -0.30 7.07 -6.29
C ASP A 238 0.25 5.69 -5.90
N LEU A 239 1.58 5.58 -5.80
CA LEU A 239 2.31 4.39 -5.34
C LEU A 239 2.95 4.56 -3.95
N SER A 240 2.78 5.72 -3.31
CA SER A 240 3.45 6.10 -2.05
C SER A 240 3.10 5.21 -0.86
N GLY A 241 2.02 4.44 -0.95
CA GLY A 241 1.65 3.43 0.04
C GLY A 241 2.66 2.28 0.17
N ASN A 242 3.61 2.14 -0.76
CA ASN A 242 4.64 1.10 -0.73
C ASN A 242 5.98 1.66 -0.21
N ILE A 243 6.65 0.87 0.62
CA ILE A 243 8.04 1.15 1.03
C ILE A 243 8.95 1.05 -0.19
N ASP A 244 9.96 1.91 -0.27
CA ASP A 244 10.94 1.97 -1.36
C ASP A 244 10.29 1.94 -2.75
N TYR A 245 9.19 2.67 -2.96
CA TYR A 245 8.41 2.61 -4.21
C TYR A 245 9.18 3.06 -5.47
N SER A 246 10.38 3.64 -5.34
CA SER A 246 11.25 3.95 -6.48
C SER A 246 12.12 2.77 -6.91
N ASN A 247 12.32 1.77 -6.05
CA ASN A 247 13.20 0.63 -6.31
C ASN A 247 12.40 -0.62 -6.73
N ASP A 248 13.06 -1.55 -7.42
CA ASP A 248 12.48 -2.84 -7.80
C ASP A 248 12.09 -3.67 -6.56
N TRP A 249 12.99 -3.76 -5.58
CA TRP A 249 12.81 -4.50 -4.35
C TRP A 249 12.98 -3.60 -3.12
N VAL A 250 12.28 -3.94 -2.04
CA VAL A 250 12.42 -3.26 -0.75
C VAL A 250 13.74 -3.67 -0.12
N GLN A 251 14.51 -2.69 0.35
CA GLN A 251 15.74 -2.94 1.09
C GLN A 251 15.39 -3.30 2.53
N GLN A 252 15.97 -4.38 3.04
CA GLN A 252 15.76 -4.80 4.41
C GLN A 252 16.46 -3.80 5.35
N ASN A 253 15.67 -2.99 6.06
CA ASN A 253 16.12 -2.05 7.09
C ASN A 253 15.63 -2.46 8.50
N GLN A 254 16.15 -1.81 9.55
CA GLN A 254 15.85 -2.16 10.95
C GLN A 254 14.34 -2.10 11.32
N GLN A 255 13.52 -1.35 10.56
CA GLN A 255 12.08 -1.24 10.81
C GLN A 255 11.29 -2.48 10.36
N LEU A 256 11.76 -3.19 9.32
CA LEU A 256 11.19 -4.47 8.86
C LEU A 256 11.81 -5.68 9.61
N SER A 257 12.98 -5.49 10.24
CA SER A 257 13.81 -6.55 10.81
C SER A 257 13.38 -7.06 12.17
N GLN A 258 12.42 -6.42 12.86
CA GLN A 258 12.10 -6.81 14.25
C GLN A 258 11.58 -8.25 14.37
N ASN A 259 11.16 -8.89 13.26
CA ASN A 259 10.73 -10.29 13.25
C ASN A 259 11.06 -11.07 11.96
N SER A 260 11.79 -10.50 10.99
CA SER A 260 12.13 -11.22 9.76
C SER A 260 13.36 -12.10 10.01
N ARG A 261 13.18 -13.42 9.90
CA ARG A 261 14.30 -14.37 9.79
C ARG A 261 15.11 -14.17 8.51
N THR A 262 14.76 -13.22 7.64
CA THR A 262 15.48 -12.98 6.39
C THR A 262 16.86 -12.37 6.65
N VAL A 263 17.87 -12.88 5.94
CA VAL A 263 19.24 -12.37 5.94
C VAL A 263 19.54 -11.56 4.68
N ASP A 264 18.82 -11.83 3.60
CA ASP A 264 19.02 -11.17 2.31
C ASP A 264 18.77 -9.65 2.42
N SER A 265 19.55 -8.88 1.66
CA SER A 265 19.43 -7.40 1.64
C SER A 265 18.11 -6.93 1.01
N GLN A 266 17.52 -7.72 0.12
CA GLN A 266 16.34 -7.36 -0.66
C GLN A 266 15.21 -8.37 -0.47
N LEU A 267 14.02 -7.85 -0.17
CA LEU A 267 12.81 -8.65 -0.01
C LEU A 267 12.12 -8.87 -1.36
N THR A 268 12.07 -10.13 -1.77
CA THR A 268 11.40 -10.61 -2.99
C THR A 268 10.17 -11.45 -2.68
N VAL A 269 9.34 -11.72 -3.68
CA VAL A 269 8.12 -12.55 -3.58
C VAL A 269 8.38 -13.90 -2.91
N ALA A 270 9.56 -14.48 -3.08
CA ALA A 270 9.92 -15.75 -2.44
C ALA A 270 9.94 -15.65 -0.91
N HIS A 271 10.24 -14.49 -0.32
CA HIS A 271 10.21 -14.26 1.12
C HIS A 271 8.78 -14.24 1.69
N TRP A 272 7.80 -13.84 0.88
CA TRP A 272 6.39 -14.03 1.21
C TRP A 272 5.98 -15.48 1.01
N ALA A 273 6.31 -16.08 -0.14
CA ALA A 273 5.91 -17.44 -0.47
C ALA A 273 6.44 -18.49 0.52
N VAL A 274 7.67 -18.36 1.02
CA VAL A 274 8.28 -19.32 1.97
C VAL A 274 7.52 -19.41 3.30
N SER A 275 6.75 -18.36 3.64
CA SER A 275 5.92 -18.33 4.85
C SER A 275 4.54 -18.96 4.67
N GLU A 276 4.14 -19.34 3.44
CA GLU A 276 2.85 -19.98 3.17
C GLU A 276 3.03 -21.47 2.87
N GLY A 277 2.28 -22.32 3.58
CA GLY A 277 2.31 -23.77 3.39
C GLY A 277 2.01 -24.21 1.95
N ARG A 278 1.22 -23.44 1.18
CA ARG A 278 0.89 -23.77 -0.22
C ARG A 278 2.09 -23.77 -1.18
N PHE A 279 3.19 -23.12 -0.82
CA PHE A 279 4.41 -23.08 -1.64
C PHE A 279 5.51 -24.04 -1.15
N ARG A 280 5.22 -24.92 -0.18
CA ARG A 280 6.24 -25.80 0.43
C ARG A 280 7.08 -26.59 -0.60
N ASN A 281 6.45 -27.04 -1.68
CA ASN A 281 7.11 -27.83 -2.74
C ASN A 281 8.01 -26.99 -3.66
N GLU A 282 7.92 -25.66 -3.59
CA GLU A 282 8.69 -24.72 -4.40
C GLU A 282 10.04 -24.35 -3.75
N PHE A 283 10.33 -24.93 -2.58
CA PHE A 283 11.53 -24.66 -1.79
C PHE A 283 12.28 -25.94 -1.42
N ARG A 284 13.61 -25.89 -1.50
CA ARG A 284 14.49 -26.94 -0.99
C ARG A 284 15.60 -26.31 -0.15
N ALA A 285 15.64 -26.62 1.14
CA ALA A 285 16.77 -26.23 1.99
C ALA A 285 18.05 -26.93 1.52
N LEU A 286 19.16 -26.19 1.49
CA LEU A 286 20.47 -26.68 1.09
C LEU A 286 21.34 -26.92 2.33
N ASP A 287 22.02 -28.05 2.38
CA ASP A 287 23.02 -28.32 3.41
C ASP A 287 24.25 -27.42 3.23
N LYS A 288 24.99 -27.16 4.31
CA LYS A 288 26.21 -26.31 4.24
C LYS A 288 27.25 -26.86 3.24
N SER A 289 27.30 -28.18 3.05
CA SER A 289 28.17 -28.82 2.05
C SER A 289 27.75 -28.56 0.60
N GLU A 290 26.49 -28.18 0.37
CA GLU A 290 25.96 -27.85 -0.95
C GLU A 290 26.12 -26.36 -1.28
N TRP A 291 26.71 -25.55 -0.40
CA TRP A 291 26.89 -24.12 -0.65
C TRP A 291 27.96 -23.91 -1.73
N GLN A 292 27.57 -23.21 -2.78
CA GLN A 292 28.42 -22.92 -3.93
C GLN A 292 28.39 -21.41 -4.23
N ASP A 293 29.40 -20.93 -4.96
CA ASP A 293 29.54 -19.52 -5.33
C ASP A 293 28.56 -19.11 -6.43
N ASN A 294 28.04 -20.06 -7.21
CA ASN A 294 27.03 -19.81 -8.24
C ASN A 294 25.59 -19.73 -7.68
N GLN A 295 25.42 -19.64 -6.36
CA GLN A 295 24.12 -19.47 -5.71
C GLN A 295 23.91 -18.00 -5.40
N LEU A 296 22.93 -17.39 -6.08
CA LEU A 296 22.65 -15.96 -5.96
C LEU A 296 21.32 -15.70 -5.26
N PRO A 297 21.22 -14.66 -4.41
CA PRO A 297 19.94 -14.16 -3.92
C PRO A 297 18.97 -13.94 -5.08
N LEU A 298 17.70 -14.27 -4.89
CA LEU A 298 16.70 -14.22 -5.97
C LEU A 298 16.63 -12.84 -6.66
N ALA A 299 16.83 -11.75 -5.93
CA ALA A 299 16.82 -10.41 -6.50
C ALA A 299 17.98 -10.19 -7.50
N GLU A 300 19.19 -10.61 -7.14
CA GLU A 300 20.39 -10.54 -7.98
C GLU A 300 20.26 -11.49 -9.17
N TYR A 301 19.74 -12.70 -8.94
CA TYR A 301 19.47 -13.67 -9.99
C TYR A 301 18.51 -13.13 -11.07
N LEU A 302 17.44 -12.43 -10.66
CA LEU A 302 16.48 -11.82 -11.58
C LEU A 302 17.06 -10.62 -12.35
N ALA A 303 18.06 -9.94 -11.79
CA ALA A 303 18.76 -8.84 -12.46
C ALA A 303 19.71 -9.32 -13.58
N LEU A 304 20.10 -10.61 -13.59
CA LEU A 304 20.91 -11.18 -14.65
C LEU A 304 20.13 -11.29 -15.97
N GLU A 305 20.87 -11.17 -17.07
CA GLU A 305 20.39 -11.48 -18.42
C GLU A 305 19.94 -12.95 -18.51
N PRO A 306 18.84 -13.27 -19.21
CA PRO A 306 18.28 -14.62 -19.26
C PRO A 306 19.28 -15.72 -19.65
N GLN A 307 20.25 -15.42 -20.51
CA GLN A 307 21.26 -16.37 -20.98
C GLN A 307 22.24 -16.78 -19.88
N LYS A 308 22.58 -15.85 -18.97
CA LYS A 308 23.54 -16.09 -17.88
C LYS A 308 22.90 -16.85 -16.72
N ARG A 309 21.57 -16.80 -16.60
CA ARG A 309 20.81 -17.44 -15.50
C ARG A 309 20.97 -18.97 -15.43
N ALA A 310 21.34 -19.63 -16.53
CA ALA A 310 21.56 -21.07 -16.58
C ALA A 310 22.76 -21.53 -15.74
N GLU A 311 23.73 -20.66 -15.47
CA GLU A 311 24.94 -20.97 -14.70
C GLU A 311 24.73 -20.81 -13.19
N PHE A 312 23.66 -20.14 -12.78
CA PHE A 312 23.38 -19.78 -11.40
C PHE A 312 22.16 -20.50 -10.84
N THR A 313 22.13 -20.66 -9.51
CA THR A 313 20.97 -21.17 -8.78
C THR A 313 20.37 -20.06 -7.94
N ALA A 314 19.07 -19.78 -8.13
CA ALA A 314 18.34 -18.82 -7.30
C ALA A 314 18.12 -19.37 -5.89
N VAL A 315 18.53 -18.60 -4.89
CA VAL A 315 18.35 -18.92 -3.47
C VAL A 315 17.74 -17.74 -2.71
N ILE A 316 17.16 -18.03 -1.55
CA ILE A 316 16.90 -17.06 -0.49
C ILE A 316 17.62 -17.50 0.78
N THR A 317 18.05 -16.54 1.60
CA THR A 317 18.76 -16.83 2.86
C THR A 317 17.93 -16.41 4.06
N LEU A 318 17.63 -17.38 4.94
CA LEU A 318 16.92 -17.17 6.18
C LEU A 318 17.76 -17.62 7.39
N GLU A 319 17.41 -17.16 8.59
CA GLU A 319 17.93 -17.63 9.86
C GLU A 319 16.99 -18.67 10.46
N ASN A 320 17.55 -19.77 10.94
CA ASN A 320 16.79 -20.75 11.72
C ASN A 320 16.56 -20.27 13.17
N GLN A 321 15.89 -21.09 13.99
CA GLN A 321 15.63 -20.77 15.40
C GLN A 321 16.92 -20.56 16.23
N GLN A 322 18.05 -21.09 15.78
CA GLN A 322 19.37 -20.98 16.41
C GLN A 322 20.19 -19.80 15.84
N LYS A 323 19.57 -18.90 15.07
CA LYS A 323 20.23 -17.77 14.37
C LYS A 323 21.33 -18.19 13.38
N GLN A 324 21.25 -19.41 12.87
CA GLN A 324 22.17 -19.88 11.83
C GLN A 324 21.56 -19.62 10.45
N LYS A 325 22.40 -19.15 9.52
CA LYS A 325 22.01 -18.92 8.13
C LYS A 325 21.72 -20.25 7.43
N VAL A 326 20.60 -20.31 6.74
CA VAL A 326 20.13 -21.43 5.92
C VAL A 326 19.83 -20.88 4.53
N ARG A 327 20.47 -21.46 3.51
CA ARG A 327 20.15 -21.18 2.10
C ARG A 327 19.04 -22.10 1.64
N ILE A 328 18.05 -21.53 0.98
CA ILE A 328 16.89 -22.25 0.46
C ILE A 328 16.85 -22.01 -1.04
N ARG A 329 16.99 -23.08 -1.82
CA ARG A 329 16.83 -23.05 -3.27
C ARG A 329 15.36 -22.79 -3.63
N VAL A 330 15.16 -21.91 -4.60
CA VAL A 330 13.86 -21.54 -5.16
C VAL A 330 13.61 -22.33 -6.45
N SER A 331 12.40 -22.86 -6.63
CA SER A 331 12.01 -23.56 -7.87
C SER A 331 11.90 -22.61 -9.06
N GLU A 332 12.03 -23.15 -10.29
CA GLU A 332 11.85 -22.36 -11.52
C GLU A 332 10.46 -21.75 -11.63
N LYS A 333 9.43 -22.45 -11.14
CA LYS A 333 8.05 -21.95 -11.11
C LYS A 333 7.93 -20.70 -10.24
N LEU A 334 8.53 -20.71 -9.05
CA LEU A 334 8.51 -19.54 -8.17
C LEU A 334 9.39 -18.40 -8.68
N VAL A 335 10.49 -18.71 -9.39
CA VAL A 335 11.27 -17.71 -10.14
C VAL A 335 10.40 -17.02 -11.20
N ALA A 336 9.64 -17.78 -11.99
CA ALA A 336 8.73 -17.22 -13.01
C ALA A 336 7.64 -16.32 -12.40
N ILE A 337 7.07 -16.72 -11.26
CA ILE A 337 6.13 -15.90 -10.48
C ILE A 337 6.79 -14.60 -10.02
N ALA A 338 7.99 -14.68 -9.44
CA ALA A 338 8.72 -13.50 -8.98
C ALA A 338 9.04 -12.54 -10.13
N GLU A 339 9.40 -13.06 -11.30
CA GLU A 339 9.64 -12.27 -12.51
C GLU A 339 8.35 -11.58 -13.01
N GLN A 340 7.21 -12.28 -12.98
CA GLN A 340 5.92 -11.70 -13.33
C GLN A 340 5.54 -10.56 -12.38
N ARG A 341 5.71 -10.74 -11.07
CA ARG A 341 5.46 -9.68 -10.07
C ARG A 341 6.40 -8.50 -10.23
N LEU A 342 7.67 -8.75 -10.53
CA LEU A 342 8.62 -7.69 -10.82
C LEU A 342 8.20 -6.88 -12.05
N ARG A 343 7.86 -7.54 -13.16
CA ARG A 343 7.33 -6.86 -14.35
C ARG A 343 6.08 -6.04 -14.03
N PHE A 344 5.13 -6.62 -13.29
CA PHE A 344 3.92 -5.92 -12.86
C PHE A 344 4.25 -4.66 -12.06
N TRP A 345 5.17 -4.76 -11.10
CA TRP A 345 5.62 -3.62 -10.32
C TRP A 345 6.27 -2.53 -11.20
N GLN A 346 7.13 -2.93 -12.14
CA GLN A 346 7.78 -2.01 -13.07
C GLN A 346 6.76 -1.30 -13.97
N THR A 347 5.75 -2.00 -14.47
CA THR A 347 4.63 -1.39 -15.22
C THR A 347 3.91 -0.35 -14.37
N LEU A 348 3.62 -0.63 -13.09
CA LEU A 348 3.02 0.38 -12.20
C LEU A 348 3.91 1.60 -12.04
N GLN A 349 5.22 1.41 -11.85
CA GLN A 349 6.17 2.53 -11.74
C GLN A 349 6.27 3.34 -13.04
N GLU A 350 6.17 2.71 -14.21
CA GLU A 350 6.13 3.37 -15.50
C GLU A 350 4.85 4.20 -15.66
N LEU A 351 3.70 3.61 -15.35
CA LEU A 351 2.40 4.27 -15.38
C LEU A 351 2.32 5.46 -14.41
N ALA A 352 2.94 5.35 -13.23
CA ALA A 352 3.04 6.43 -12.25
C ALA A 352 4.17 7.42 -12.56
N GLY A 353 4.92 7.23 -13.65
CA GLY A 353 6.05 8.10 -14.02
C GLY A 353 7.28 7.98 -13.11
N THR A 354 7.30 7.08 -12.13
CA THR A 354 8.44 6.87 -11.22
C THR A 354 9.63 6.22 -11.94
N ARG A 355 9.40 5.42 -12.99
CA ARG A 355 10.45 4.68 -13.73
C ARG A 355 10.86 5.30 -15.07
N ALA A 356 10.23 6.40 -15.52
CA ALA A 356 10.49 6.97 -16.85
C ALA A 356 11.98 7.30 -17.06
N ALA A 357 12.55 6.94 -18.21
CA ALA A 357 13.99 7.09 -18.49
C ALA A 357 14.49 8.54 -18.36
N VAL A 358 13.66 9.52 -18.75
CA VAL A 358 13.94 10.96 -18.55
C VAL A 358 13.92 11.32 -17.06
N ASN A 359 12.98 10.75 -16.31
CA ASN A 359 12.90 10.96 -14.87
C ASN A 359 14.06 10.29 -14.14
N ARG A 360 14.62 9.17 -14.61
CA ARG A 360 15.82 8.57 -13.98
C ARG A 360 17.00 9.52 -14.01
N VAL A 361 17.32 10.12 -15.15
CA VAL A 361 18.44 11.08 -15.24
C VAL A 361 18.22 12.27 -14.29
N ILE A 362 17.00 12.82 -14.26
CA ILE A 362 16.66 13.95 -13.39
C ILE A 362 16.67 13.53 -11.90
N ILE A 363 16.09 12.38 -11.56
CA ILE A 363 16.02 11.85 -10.20
C ILE A 363 17.41 11.48 -9.68
N ASP A 364 18.25 10.87 -10.51
CA ASP A 364 19.63 10.51 -10.17
C ASP A 364 20.46 11.79 -9.96
N GLN A 365 20.28 12.80 -10.80
CA GLN A 365 20.91 14.11 -10.60
C GLN A 365 20.44 14.78 -9.29
N ILE A 366 19.13 14.81 -9.01
CA ILE A 366 18.59 15.35 -7.76
C ILE A 366 19.11 14.58 -6.54
N ARG A 367 19.23 13.24 -6.64
CA ARG A 367 19.78 12.40 -5.57
C ARG A 367 21.25 12.69 -5.34
N GLU A 368 22.04 12.82 -6.40
CA GLU A 368 23.46 13.19 -6.30
C GLU A 368 23.62 14.58 -5.69
N GLU A 369 22.83 15.56 -6.12
CA GLU A 369 22.81 16.92 -5.57
C GLU A 369 22.43 16.92 -4.08
N SER A 370 21.35 16.22 -3.71
CA SER A 370 20.91 16.08 -2.32
C SER A 370 21.93 15.36 -1.43
N ALA A 371 22.57 14.30 -1.94
CA ALA A 371 23.64 13.60 -1.23
C ALA A 371 24.92 14.45 -1.12
N ALA A 372 25.23 15.24 -2.13
CA ALA A 372 26.33 16.22 -2.07
C ALA A 372 26.04 17.31 -1.03
N GLU A 373 24.81 17.83 -0.98
CA GLU A 373 24.41 18.84 -0.01
C GLU A 373 24.41 18.30 1.41
N THR A 374 23.91 17.09 1.62
CA THR A 374 23.99 16.40 2.93
C THR A 374 25.43 16.19 3.37
N ARG A 375 26.33 15.83 2.45
CA ARG A 375 27.77 15.73 2.73
C ARG A 375 28.36 17.07 3.14
N ARG A 376 28.08 18.14 2.40
CA ARG A 376 28.52 19.50 2.75
C ARG A 376 28.02 19.95 4.12
N GLN A 377 26.75 19.69 4.44
CA GLN A 377 26.19 20.02 5.75
C GLN A 377 26.88 19.21 6.86
N THR A 378 27.11 17.91 6.63
CA THR A 378 27.80 17.05 7.60
C THR A 378 29.25 17.52 7.82
N GLU A 379 29.97 17.87 6.76
CA GLU A 379 31.33 18.40 6.82
C GLU A 379 31.39 19.78 7.49
N ALA A 380 30.43 20.67 7.20
CA ALA A 380 30.34 21.99 7.83
C ALA A 380 30.07 21.86 9.33
N ILE A 381 29.14 20.99 9.72
CA ILE A 381 28.86 20.68 11.12
C ILE A 381 30.11 20.07 11.79
N ALA A 382 30.78 19.11 11.14
CA ALA A 382 32.00 18.53 11.68
C ALA A 382 33.12 19.56 11.87
N ALA A 383 33.28 20.50 10.93
CA ALA A 383 34.24 21.59 11.04
C ALA A 383 33.90 22.54 12.20
N GLU A 384 32.63 22.93 12.35
CA GLU A 384 32.18 23.76 13.46
C GLU A 384 32.43 23.10 14.82
N TYR A 385 32.10 21.82 14.97
CA TYR A 385 32.41 21.06 16.20
C TYR A 385 33.92 20.96 16.45
N SER A 386 34.72 20.80 15.39
CA SER A 386 36.18 20.73 15.53
C SER A 386 36.79 22.05 16.02
N GLU A 387 36.25 23.18 15.57
CA GLU A 387 36.67 24.51 16.02
C GLU A 387 36.24 24.76 17.47
N GLN A 388 35.00 24.38 17.82
CA GLN A 388 34.51 24.47 19.20
C GLN A 388 35.35 23.62 20.16
N LEU A 389 35.73 22.40 19.77
CA LEU A 389 36.61 21.55 20.57
C LEU A 389 38.00 22.17 20.74
N ALA A 390 38.60 22.70 19.68
CA ALA A 390 39.90 23.37 19.75
C ALA A 390 39.87 24.63 20.64
N ALA A 391 38.79 25.42 20.55
CA ALA A 391 38.59 26.60 21.41
C ALA A 391 38.41 26.20 22.88
N LEU A 392 37.65 25.12 23.13
CA LEU A 392 37.43 24.58 24.46
C LEU A 392 38.74 24.02 25.06
N ASP A 393 39.53 23.29 24.28
CA ASP A 393 40.85 22.80 24.69
C ASP A 393 41.81 23.95 25.01
N ALA A 394 41.82 25.01 24.21
CA ALA A 394 42.63 26.20 24.47
C ALA A 394 42.19 26.92 25.77
N GLN A 395 40.89 27.02 26.03
CA GLN A 395 40.37 27.57 27.28
C GLN A 395 40.73 26.70 28.48
N HIS A 396 40.56 25.38 28.37
CA HIS A 396 40.96 24.45 29.42
C HIS A 396 42.46 24.53 29.70
N TRP A 397 43.30 24.62 28.66
CA TRP A 397 44.73 24.78 28.79
C TRP A 397 45.11 26.04 29.57
N GLN A 398 44.46 27.18 29.30
CA GLN A 398 44.67 28.41 30.05
C GLN A 398 44.30 28.25 31.53
N ILE A 399 43.16 27.61 31.83
CA ILE A 399 42.74 27.33 33.21
C ILE A 399 43.72 26.39 33.91
N TYR A 400 44.16 25.32 33.24
CA TYR A 400 45.16 24.39 33.76
C TYR A 400 46.47 25.10 34.07
N HIS A 401 46.97 25.90 33.14
CA HIS A 401 48.21 26.65 33.31
C HIS A 401 48.10 27.65 34.46
N GLN A 402 46.98 28.39 34.57
CA GLN A 402 46.78 29.34 35.67
C GLN A 402 46.76 28.63 37.04
N ARG A 403 46.03 27.52 37.15
CA ARG A 403 46.00 26.69 38.37
C ARG A 403 47.36 26.11 38.72
N LEU A 404 48.12 25.65 37.72
CA LEU A 404 49.46 25.09 37.91
C LEU A 404 50.43 26.17 38.40
N THR A 405 50.41 27.36 37.78
CA THR A 405 51.20 28.52 38.21
C THR A 405 50.85 28.94 39.64
N GLU A 406 49.57 29.05 39.98
CA GLU A 406 49.14 29.38 41.36
C GLU A 406 49.61 28.34 42.38
N LYS A 407 49.52 27.04 42.05
CA LYS A 407 50.03 25.95 42.91
C LYS A 407 51.54 26.03 43.08
N LEU A 408 52.30 26.27 42.00
CA LEU A 408 53.76 26.39 42.05
C LEU A 408 54.21 27.60 42.87
N ILE A 409 53.52 28.75 42.75
CA ILE A 409 53.76 29.94 43.57
C ILE A 409 53.49 29.64 45.05
N ARG A 410 52.39 28.95 45.38
CA ARG A 410 52.10 28.50 46.76
C ARG A 410 53.17 27.56 47.30
N LEU A 411 53.66 26.63 46.48
CA LEU A 411 54.73 25.70 46.86
C LEU A 411 56.05 26.43 47.12
N TYR A 412 56.40 27.42 46.29
CA TYR A 412 57.59 28.26 46.51
C TYR A 412 57.48 29.11 47.77
N ALA A 413 56.30 29.68 48.04
CA ALA A 413 56.06 30.50 49.23
C ALA A 413 56.07 29.70 50.54
N ASN A 414 55.72 28.41 50.51
CA ASN A 414 55.61 27.55 51.71
C ASN A 414 56.84 26.67 52.01
N GLY A 415 57.98 26.90 51.32
CA GLY A 415 59.33 26.57 51.79
C GLY A 415 59.57 25.22 52.49
N SER A 416 58.90 24.14 52.09
CA SER A 416 59.09 22.81 52.69
C SER A 416 59.01 21.72 51.63
N THR A 417 60.11 20.96 51.51
CA THR A 417 60.36 19.92 50.50
C THR A 417 59.42 18.71 50.59
N GLU A 418 58.72 18.53 51.71
CA GLU A 418 57.75 17.43 51.90
C GLU A 418 56.45 17.64 51.10
N SER A 419 56.06 18.89 50.81
CA SER A 419 54.84 19.19 50.05
C SER A 419 54.93 18.82 48.56
N ILE A 420 56.14 18.65 48.02
CA ILE A 420 56.37 18.46 46.57
C ILE A 420 56.07 17.01 46.15
N GLN A 421 56.46 16.03 46.98
CA GLN A 421 56.25 14.61 46.64
C GLN A 421 54.77 14.20 46.72
N GLN A 422 54.02 14.77 47.67
CA GLN A 422 52.60 14.44 47.84
C GLN A 422 51.73 15.05 46.72
N SER A 423 52.03 16.27 46.26
CA SER A 423 51.32 16.92 45.15
C SER A 423 51.59 16.29 43.77
N LEU A 424 52.78 15.71 43.54
CA LEU A 424 53.09 15.02 42.28
C LEU A 424 52.32 13.70 42.15
N ARG A 425 52.05 13.00 43.26
CA ARG A 425 51.23 11.77 43.26
C ARG A 425 49.77 12.06 42.91
N GLU A 426 49.18 13.12 43.47
CA GLU A 426 47.81 13.52 43.12
C GLU A 426 47.64 13.96 41.67
N PHE A 427 48.68 14.55 41.05
CA PHE A 427 48.61 15.00 39.65
C PHE A 427 48.78 13.86 38.64
N ALA A 428 49.53 12.80 38.99
CA ALA A 428 49.67 11.60 38.16
C ALA A 428 48.43 10.70 38.17
N GLY A 429 47.44 10.99 39.03
CA GLY A 429 46.24 10.16 39.17
C GLY A 429 46.51 8.78 39.78
N GLU A 430 47.68 8.58 40.36
CA GLU A 430 48.03 7.38 41.13
C GLU A 430 47.62 7.61 42.58
N ASN A 431 46.38 7.24 42.90
CA ASN A 431 46.07 6.77 44.24
C ASN A 431 46.48 5.30 44.29
N ASP A 432 47.13 4.88 45.37
CA ASP A 432 47.40 3.45 45.69
C ASP A 432 46.18 2.56 45.42
#